data_AF-A0A0V0UNP9-F1
#
_entry.id   AF-A0A0V0UNP9-F1
#
_cell.length_a   1.000
_cell.length_b   1.000
_cell.length_c   1.000
_cell.angle_alpha   90.00
_cell.angle_beta   90.00
_cell.angle_gamma   90.00
#
_symmetry.space_group_name_H-M   'P 1'
#
loop_
_entity.id
_entity.type
_entity.pdbx_description
1 polymer ?
#
loop_
_entity_poly.entity_id
_entity_poly.type
_entity_poly.pdbx_seq_one_letter_code
_entity_poly.pdbx_strand_id
1 'polypeptide(L)'
;MMLAFFNVLTLFLFNDLTYSQTTKCQNRAGGGDADWAIVYKAPGQDNGKIIEANDAAAWNNGAQALSNRDQHSFAKALEHVVGDHQNAKFLAYNNAPPGVPSIKTKSNSKGVIILATNADSAAWIVHTVPGFPAAKTGYSWPVAENARGHLLICLTILESQINAIAASLLLVQPLIHYNDIPKTETAGMPYFNKLADGKIPTLPPFTSRQTIRTQSPGTPITVHIYSKSESSKYEIYKKVIVKVLKQTSKE
;
A
#
# COMPACT_ATOMS: atom_id res chain seq x y z
N MET A 1 -29.68 38.43 -52.42
CA MET A 1 -29.14 37.11 -52.05
C MET A 1 -29.11 37.04 -50.53
N MET A 2 -30.01 36.26 -49.94
CA MET A 2 -30.31 36.24 -48.51
C MET A 2 -29.36 35.24 -47.83
N LEU A 3 -28.46 35.71 -46.96
CA LEU A 3 -27.59 34.84 -46.16
C LEU A 3 -28.37 34.37 -44.93
N ALA A 4 -28.71 33.08 -44.92
CA ALA A 4 -29.32 32.41 -43.79
C ALA A 4 -28.27 32.18 -42.69
N PHE A 5 -28.51 32.74 -41.49
CA PHE A 5 -27.74 32.44 -40.29
C PHE A 5 -28.22 31.09 -39.73
N PHE A 6 -27.40 30.05 -39.87
CA PHE A 6 -27.60 28.80 -39.14
C PHE A 6 -27.15 28.99 -37.68
N ASN A 7 -28.09 28.87 -36.74
CA ASN A 7 -27.79 28.78 -35.32
C ASN A 7 -27.14 27.42 -35.03
N VAL A 8 -25.81 27.37 -34.97
CA VAL A 8 -25.07 26.21 -34.48
C VAL A 8 -25.07 26.27 -32.95
N LEU A 9 -25.85 25.40 -32.31
CA LEU A 9 -25.81 25.19 -30.86
C LEU A 9 -24.54 24.38 -30.53
N THR A 10 -23.48 25.06 -30.09
CA THR A 10 -22.26 24.41 -29.59
C THR A 10 -22.48 23.99 -28.14
N LEU A 11 -22.64 22.69 -27.91
CA LEU A 11 -22.71 22.11 -26.58
C LEU A 11 -21.28 21.97 -26.03
N PHE A 12 -20.85 22.90 -25.18
CA PHE A 12 -19.58 22.79 -24.46
C PHE A 12 -19.77 21.87 -23.24
N LEU A 13 -19.28 20.63 -23.36
CA LEU A 13 -19.12 19.73 -22.21
C LEU A 13 -17.86 20.16 -21.44
N PHE A 14 -18.04 20.97 -20.41
CA PHE A 14 -17.01 21.21 -19.40
C PHE A 14 -16.92 19.96 -18.52
N ASN A 15 -15.99 19.06 -18.83
CA ASN A 15 -15.59 18.04 -17.87
C ASN A 15 -14.75 18.75 -16.81
N ASP A 16 -15.35 19.03 -15.65
CA ASP A 16 -14.59 19.34 -14.45
C ASP A 16 -13.73 18.11 -14.12
N LEU A 17 -12.48 18.10 -14.60
CA LEU A 17 -11.43 17.19 -14.15
C LEU A 17 -11.08 17.57 -12.71
N THR A 18 -12.01 17.31 -11.79
CA THR A 18 -11.69 17.24 -10.38
C THR A 18 -10.72 16.08 -10.21
N TYR A 19 -9.49 16.41 -9.85
CA TYR A 19 -8.47 15.42 -9.52
C TYR A 19 -8.96 14.67 -8.28
N SER A 20 -9.64 13.54 -8.50
CA SER A 20 -10.13 12.72 -7.40
C SER A 20 -8.93 12.22 -6.61
N GLN A 21 -8.93 12.53 -5.32
CA GLN A 21 -8.04 11.95 -4.32
C GLN A 21 -8.09 10.41 -4.47
N THR A 22 -6.94 9.74 -4.58
CA THR A 22 -6.88 8.27 -4.71
C THR A 22 -6.48 7.55 -3.42
N THR A 23 -7.34 6.64 -2.98
CA THR A 23 -7.03 5.66 -1.92
C THR A 23 -6.79 4.27 -2.51
N LYS A 24 -6.49 4.21 -3.81
CA LYS A 24 -6.29 2.97 -4.55
C LYS A 24 -4.88 2.89 -5.13
N CYS A 25 -4.47 1.66 -5.41
CA CYS A 25 -3.26 1.42 -6.20
C CYS A 25 -3.42 2.00 -7.60
N GLN A 26 -2.28 2.26 -8.23
CA GLN A 26 -2.24 2.99 -9.48
C GLN A 26 -1.47 2.18 -10.52
N ASN A 27 -1.87 2.36 -11.77
CA ASN A 27 -1.22 1.77 -12.93
C ASN A 27 0.22 2.26 -13.07
N ARG A 28 0.94 1.68 -14.02
CA ARG A 28 2.37 1.95 -14.24
C ARG A 28 2.75 3.44 -14.25
N ALA A 29 1.96 4.29 -14.90
CA ALA A 29 2.23 5.71 -15.06
C ALA A 29 1.63 6.60 -13.93
N GLY A 30 0.90 6.02 -12.97
CA GLY A 30 0.22 6.78 -11.93
C GLY A 30 -0.98 7.58 -12.46
N GLY A 31 -1.56 7.17 -13.60
CA GLY A 31 -2.63 7.90 -14.29
C GLY A 31 -4.00 7.21 -14.26
N GLY A 32 -4.14 6.10 -13.53
CA GLY A 32 -5.38 5.36 -13.44
C GLY A 32 -5.31 4.27 -12.37
N ASP A 33 -6.47 3.91 -11.84
CA ASP A 33 -6.59 2.91 -10.78
C ASP A 33 -6.12 1.52 -11.25
N ALA A 34 -5.50 0.79 -10.34
CA ALA A 34 -5.19 -0.63 -10.48
C ALA A 34 -5.69 -1.37 -9.24
N ASP A 35 -6.14 -2.62 -9.41
CA ASP A 35 -6.56 -3.45 -8.29
C ASP A 35 -5.38 -3.87 -7.40
N TRP A 36 -4.22 -4.06 -8.01
CA TRP A 36 -2.95 -4.32 -7.34
C TRP A 36 -1.80 -3.88 -8.24
N ALA A 37 -0.66 -3.55 -7.63
CA ALA A 37 0.58 -3.23 -8.33
C ALA A 37 1.78 -3.71 -7.52
N ILE A 38 2.79 -4.24 -8.20
CA ILE A 38 4.04 -4.70 -7.58
C ILE A 38 5.21 -4.08 -8.32
N VAL A 39 6.11 -3.42 -7.59
CA VAL A 39 7.37 -2.92 -8.10
C VAL A 39 8.53 -3.70 -7.51
N TYR A 40 9.41 -4.18 -8.37
CA TYR A 40 10.71 -4.71 -8.01
C TYR A 40 11.81 -3.78 -8.52
N LYS A 41 12.48 -3.09 -7.60
CA LYS A 41 13.66 -2.26 -7.87
C LYS A 41 14.91 -3.11 -7.65
N ALA A 42 15.69 -3.35 -8.70
CA ALA A 42 17.01 -3.95 -8.52
C ALA A 42 18.03 -2.90 -8.02
N PRO A 43 19.17 -3.32 -7.42
CA PRO A 43 20.29 -2.44 -7.11
C PRO A 43 20.69 -1.59 -8.32
N GLY A 44 20.75 -0.26 -8.17
CA GLY A 44 21.13 0.67 -9.24
C GLY A 44 20.12 0.82 -10.39
N GLN A 45 18.92 0.25 -10.29
CA GLN A 45 17.87 0.37 -11.31
C GLN A 45 16.75 1.27 -10.80
N ASP A 46 16.89 2.58 -10.99
CA ASP A 46 16.04 3.59 -10.32
C ASP A 46 14.55 3.50 -10.69
N ASN A 47 14.22 3.13 -11.94
CA ASN A 47 12.84 2.92 -12.37
C ASN A 47 12.26 1.60 -11.88
N GLY A 48 13.11 0.60 -11.60
CA GLY A 48 12.68 -0.77 -11.33
C GLY A 48 11.85 -1.40 -12.46
N LYS A 49 11.21 -2.51 -12.12
CA LYS A 49 10.23 -3.23 -12.93
C LYS A 49 8.88 -3.24 -12.21
N ILE A 50 7.78 -3.19 -12.97
CA ILE A 50 6.42 -3.20 -12.44
C ILE A 50 5.57 -4.25 -13.14
N ILE A 51 4.73 -4.92 -12.38
CA ILE A 51 3.60 -5.73 -12.86
C ILE A 51 2.35 -5.26 -12.11
N GLU A 52 1.23 -5.13 -12.80
CA GLU A 52 0.01 -4.55 -12.24
C GLU A 52 -1.24 -5.19 -12.83
N ALA A 53 -2.37 -4.99 -12.17
CA ALA A 53 -3.62 -5.65 -12.53
C ALA A 53 -4.07 -5.37 -13.98
N ASN A 54 -3.83 -4.16 -14.49
CA ASN A 54 -4.28 -3.78 -15.83
C ASN A 54 -3.34 -4.28 -16.94
N ASP A 55 -2.13 -4.75 -16.57
CA ASP A 55 -1.15 -5.34 -17.49
C ASP A 55 -0.37 -6.46 -16.76
N ALA A 56 -1.09 -7.53 -16.43
CA ALA A 56 -0.58 -8.64 -15.63
C ALA A 56 0.19 -9.70 -16.43
N ALA A 57 0.41 -9.49 -17.73
CA ALA A 57 1.03 -10.48 -18.60
C ALA A 57 2.57 -10.52 -18.47
N ALA A 58 3.20 -9.40 -18.14
CA ALA A 58 4.65 -9.29 -18.05
C ALA A 58 5.12 -8.21 -17.07
N TRP A 59 6.37 -8.34 -16.63
CA TRP A 59 7.07 -7.28 -15.91
C TRP A 59 7.56 -6.20 -16.88
N ASN A 60 7.03 -5.00 -16.73
CA ASN A 60 7.38 -3.83 -17.53
C ASN A 60 8.45 -2.97 -16.85
N ASN A 61 9.15 -2.13 -17.61
CA ASN A 61 10.00 -1.08 -17.02
C ASN A 61 9.14 -0.09 -16.22
N GLY A 62 9.58 0.39 -15.06
CA GLY A 62 8.91 1.50 -14.38
C GLY A 62 8.79 2.73 -15.29
N ALA A 63 7.69 3.49 -15.15
CA ALA A 63 7.46 4.69 -15.97
C ALA A 63 8.48 5.80 -15.69
N GLN A 64 8.82 6.00 -14.40
CA GLN A 64 9.83 6.94 -13.93
C GLN A 64 10.66 6.29 -12.81
N ALA A 65 11.77 6.93 -12.47
CA ALA A 65 12.53 6.60 -11.27
C ALA A 65 11.66 6.71 -10.03
N LEU A 66 11.83 5.80 -9.06
CA LEU A 66 11.10 5.86 -7.78
C LEU A 66 11.45 7.10 -6.93
N SER A 67 12.53 7.81 -7.27
CA SER A 67 12.85 9.11 -6.68
C SER A 67 12.02 10.26 -7.25
N ASN A 68 11.36 10.08 -8.39
CA ASN A 68 10.48 11.09 -8.96
C ASN A 68 9.18 11.17 -8.16
N ARG A 69 8.69 12.36 -7.87
CA ARG A 69 7.46 12.52 -7.07
C ARG A 69 6.16 12.29 -7.87
N ASP A 70 6.26 12.17 -9.20
CA ASP A 70 5.12 12.15 -10.12
C ASP A 70 5.26 11.00 -11.15
N GLN A 71 4.22 10.75 -11.94
CA GLN A 71 4.25 9.90 -13.14
C GLN A 71 4.70 8.43 -12.92
N HIS A 72 4.52 7.91 -11.71
CA HIS A 72 4.64 6.49 -11.44
C HIS A 72 3.66 6.01 -10.37
N SER A 73 3.38 4.71 -10.40
CA SER A 73 2.38 4.04 -9.56
C SER A 73 2.45 4.42 -8.07
N PHE A 74 3.59 4.17 -7.41
CA PHE A 74 3.69 4.34 -5.95
C PHE A 74 3.73 5.79 -5.46
N ALA A 75 4.23 6.75 -6.26
CA ALA A 75 4.17 8.16 -5.85
C ALA A 75 2.73 8.66 -5.86
N LYS A 76 1.97 8.32 -6.92
CA LYS A 76 0.54 8.62 -7.00
C LYS A 76 -0.25 7.94 -5.88
N ALA A 77 -0.02 6.65 -5.64
CA ALA A 77 -0.72 5.91 -4.57
C ALA A 77 -0.41 6.44 -3.15
N LEU A 78 0.71 7.13 -2.97
CA LEU A 78 1.14 7.71 -1.69
C LEU A 78 0.88 9.21 -1.58
N GLU A 79 0.20 9.84 -2.54
CA GLU A 79 0.00 11.30 -2.57
C GLU A 79 -0.66 11.84 -1.28
N HIS A 80 -1.56 11.06 -0.66
CA HIS A 80 -2.21 11.40 0.61
C HIS A 80 -1.35 11.16 1.84
N VAL A 81 -0.35 10.31 1.71
CA VAL A 81 0.59 10.00 2.79
C VAL A 81 1.62 11.11 2.91
N VAL A 82 2.04 11.67 1.78
CA VAL A 82 3.09 12.69 1.71
C VAL A 82 2.55 14.12 1.66
N GLY A 83 1.25 14.32 1.44
CA GLY A 83 0.58 15.61 1.41
C GLY A 83 -0.74 15.64 2.19
N ASP A 84 -1.42 16.79 2.21
CA ASP A 84 -2.67 16.97 2.93
C ASP A 84 -3.90 16.89 2.03
N HIS A 85 -4.78 15.96 2.38
CA HIS A 85 -6.01 15.65 1.65
C HIS A 85 -7.10 15.34 2.67
N GLN A 86 -8.24 16.02 2.58
CA GLN A 86 -9.26 15.99 3.63
C GLN A 86 -9.95 14.61 3.75
N ASN A 87 -10.14 13.93 2.62
CA ASN A 87 -10.97 12.72 2.55
C ASN A 87 -10.15 11.42 2.59
N ALA A 88 -8.85 11.49 2.87
CA ALA A 88 -7.99 10.32 2.97
C ALA A 88 -7.24 10.33 4.31
N LYS A 89 -7.23 9.18 4.99
CA LYS A 89 -6.56 8.96 6.26
C LYS A 89 -5.67 7.73 6.16
N PHE A 90 -4.61 7.68 6.97
CA PHE A 90 -3.67 6.58 6.91
C PHE A 90 -2.99 6.26 8.23
N LEU A 91 -2.52 5.01 8.30
CA LEU A 91 -1.59 4.51 9.30
C LEU A 91 -0.31 4.09 8.58
N ALA A 92 0.84 4.59 9.02
CA ALA A 92 2.15 4.24 8.48
C ALA A 92 3.00 3.53 9.54
N TYR A 93 3.65 2.44 9.12
CA TYR A 93 4.51 1.64 9.97
C TYR A 93 5.83 1.33 9.26
N ASN A 94 6.95 1.43 9.99
CA ASN A 94 8.28 1.18 9.45
C ASN A 94 9.26 0.99 10.60
N ASN A 95 10.12 -0.03 10.53
CA ASN A 95 11.13 -0.26 11.56
C ASN A 95 12.36 0.66 11.47
N ALA A 96 12.50 1.40 10.39
CA ALA A 96 13.45 2.49 10.22
C ALA A 96 12.70 3.69 9.62
N PRO A 97 11.86 4.39 10.41
CA PRO A 97 11.03 5.46 9.89
C PRO A 97 11.89 6.68 9.48
N PRO A 98 11.42 7.49 8.53
CA PRO A 98 12.13 8.70 8.09
C PRO A 98 12.47 9.63 9.27
N GLY A 99 13.69 10.16 9.26
CA GLY A 99 14.15 11.16 10.25
C GLY A 99 14.47 10.61 11.65
N VAL A 100 14.31 9.31 11.91
CA VAL A 100 14.60 8.74 13.23
C VAL A 100 15.68 7.65 13.15
N PRO A 101 16.92 7.94 13.55
CA PRO A 101 18.00 6.97 13.51
C PRO A 101 17.91 5.94 14.64
N SER A 102 18.41 4.72 14.39
CA SER A 102 18.83 3.76 15.42
C SER A 102 17.75 3.28 16.41
N ILE A 103 16.52 3.08 15.95
CA ILE A 103 15.44 2.50 16.78
C ILE A 103 15.57 0.97 16.86
N LYS A 104 15.43 0.41 18.06
CA LYS A 104 15.26 -1.03 18.26
C LYS A 104 13.80 -1.40 18.09
N THR A 105 13.51 -2.30 17.16
CA THR A 105 12.16 -2.81 16.89
C THR A 105 12.10 -4.32 17.00
N LYS A 106 10.89 -4.85 17.18
CA LYS A 106 10.62 -6.30 17.22
C LYS A 106 10.22 -6.86 15.85
N SER A 107 10.08 -5.98 14.87
CA SER A 107 9.57 -6.26 13.54
C SER A 107 10.43 -5.57 12.50
N ASN A 108 10.53 -6.19 11.32
CA ASN A 108 11.14 -5.59 10.13
C ASN A 108 10.08 -5.11 9.12
N SER A 109 8.80 -5.24 9.46
CA SER A 109 7.67 -4.88 8.59
C SER A 109 7.60 -3.37 8.34
N LYS A 110 7.25 -3.01 7.10
CA LYS A 110 7.05 -1.62 6.67
C LYS A 110 5.87 -1.53 5.71
N GLY A 111 5.14 -0.43 5.76
CA GLY A 111 4.01 -0.21 4.88
C GLY A 111 3.06 0.88 5.36
N VAL A 112 1.95 1.00 4.65
CA VAL A 112 0.91 2.00 4.89
C VAL A 112 -0.47 1.37 4.66
N ILE A 113 -1.42 1.68 5.54
CA ILE A 113 -2.85 1.47 5.31
C ILE A 113 -3.45 2.83 5.03
N ILE A 114 -4.15 2.99 3.92
CA ILE A 114 -4.83 4.22 3.50
C ILE A 114 -6.31 3.89 3.35
N LEU A 115 -7.20 4.78 3.81
CA LEU A 115 -8.65 4.66 3.58
C LEU A 115 -9.23 6.02 3.20
N ALA A 116 -10.33 5.98 2.45
CA ALA A 116 -11.16 7.13 2.18
C ALA A 116 -12.18 7.32 3.30
N THR A 117 -12.54 8.55 3.64
CA THR A 117 -13.58 8.83 4.65
C THR A 117 -14.94 9.15 4.00
N ASN A 118 -15.02 9.10 2.67
CA ASN A 118 -16.20 9.46 1.89
C ASN A 118 -16.61 8.36 0.88
N ALA A 119 -15.94 7.22 0.88
CA ALA A 119 -16.22 6.07 0.00
C ALA A 119 -15.61 4.81 0.62
N ASP A 120 -16.23 3.64 0.42
CA ASP A 120 -15.67 2.33 0.82
C ASP A 120 -14.49 1.95 -0.10
N SER A 121 -13.33 2.54 0.18
CA SER A 121 -12.12 2.36 -0.62
C SER A 121 -10.86 2.56 0.21
N ALA A 122 -10.00 1.56 0.17
CA ALA A 122 -8.74 1.55 0.88
C ALA A 122 -7.61 0.93 0.05
N ALA A 123 -6.37 1.22 0.47
CA ALA A 123 -5.19 0.57 -0.06
C ALA A 123 -4.30 0.09 1.08
N TRP A 124 -3.67 -1.07 0.87
CA TRP A 124 -2.61 -1.55 1.73
C TRP A 124 -1.32 -1.67 0.93
N ILE A 125 -0.32 -0.92 1.36
CA ILE A 125 1.02 -0.91 0.79
C ILE A 125 1.96 -1.63 1.75
N VAL A 126 2.76 -2.55 1.22
CA VAL A 126 3.85 -3.23 1.92
C VAL A 126 5.13 -2.99 1.14
N HIS A 127 6.21 -2.64 1.83
CA HIS A 127 7.49 -2.39 1.17
C HIS A 127 8.69 -2.77 2.02
N THR A 128 9.87 -2.68 1.40
CA THR A 128 11.17 -2.99 2.03
C THR A 128 12.03 -1.75 2.27
N VAL A 129 11.63 -0.59 1.75
CA VAL A 129 12.39 0.68 1.78
C VAL A 129 12.47 1.29 3.20
N PRO A 130 13.65 1.37 3.84
CA PRO A 130 13.83 2.14 5.08
C PRO A 130 13.73 3.64 4.79
N GLY A 131 13.31 4.45 5.76
CA GLY A 131 13.21 5.91 5.62
C GLY A 131 12.06 6.39 4.73
N PHE A 132 11.10 5.53 4.40
CA PHE A 132 10.02 5.80 3.45
C PHE A 132 8.66 5.23 3.94
N PRO A 133 7.51 5.82 3.56
CA PRO A 133 7.38 7.19 3.08
C PRO A 133 7.51 8.19 4.24
N ALA A 134 7.79 9.45 3.91
CA ALA A 134 7.84 10.53 4.89
C ALA A 134 6.44 11.12 5.09
N ALA A 135 5.77 10.70 6.17
CA ALA A 135 4.38 11.07 6.45
C ALA A 135 4.24 12.59 6.62
N LYS A 136 3.39 13.22 5.79
CA LYS A 136 3.05 14.66 5.83
C LYS A 136 4.21 15.64 5.59
N THR A 137 5.33 15.19 5.01
CA THR A 137 6.50 16.06 4.77
C THR A 137 6.88 16.21 3.30
N GLY A 138 6.00 15.83 2.38
CA GLY A 138 6.29 15.76 0.94
C GLY A 138 6.98 14.46 0.52
N TYR A 139 6.93 14.18 -0.78
CA TYR A 139 7.52 12.98 -1.35
C TYR A 139 9.05 13.03 -1.24
N SER A 140 9.63 12.03 -0.58
CA SER A 140 11.08 11.92 -0.42
C SER A 140 11.50 10.47 -0.55
N TRP A 141 12.32 10.19 -1.55
CA TRP A 141 12.96 8.88 -1.72
C TRP A 141 14.34 8.88 -1.08
N PRO A 142 14.66 7.93 -0.19
CA PRO A 142 15.97 7.89 0.45
C PRO A 142 17.10 7.55 -0.53
N VAL A 143 18.02 8.49 -0.76
CA VAL A 143 19.09 8.38 -1.77
C VAL A 143 19.94 7.11 -1.61
N ALA A 144 20.22 6.70 -0.37
CA ALA A 144 20.98 5.48 -0.08
C ALA A 144 20.34 4.19 -0.64
N GLU A 145 19.03 4.22 -0.89
CA GLU A 145 18.27 3.07 -1.37
C GLU A 145 18.33 2.92 -2.89
N ASN A 146 18.93 3.88 -3.62
CA ASN A 146 19.22 3.72 -5.07
C ASN A 146 20.16 2.54 -5.32
N ALA A 147 21.17 2.36 -4.47
CA ALA A 147 22.13 1.27 -4.57
C ALA A 147 21.58 -0.10 -4.11
N ARG A 148 20.35 -0.16 -3.58
CA ARG A 148 19.77 -1.36 -2.96
C ARG A 148 18.59 -1.90 -3.75
N GLY A 149 18.27 -3.17 -3.50
CA GLY A 149 17.10 -3.83 -4.09
C GLY A 149 15.87 -3.68 -3.18
N HIS A 150 14.71 -3.38 -3.76
CA HIS A 150 13.46 -3.21 -3.02
C HIS A 150 12.27 -3.83 -3.72
N LEU A 151 11.37 -4.38 -2.92
CA LEU A 151 10.02 -4.76 -3.31
C LEU A 151 9.03 -3.77 -2.70
N LEU A 152 8.04 -3.35 -3.48
CA LEU A 152 6.86 -2.63 -3.06
C LEU A 152 5.62 -3.33 -3.64
N ILE A 153 4.61 -3.53 -2.81
CA ILE A 153 3.33 -4.14 -3.18
C ILE A 153 2.24 -3.18 -2.74
N CYS A 154 1.27 -2.92 -3.61
CA CYS A 154 0.05 -2.20 -3.31
C CYS A 154 -1.15 -3.10 -3.63
N LEU A 155 -2.11 -3.16 -2.71
CA LEU A 155 -3.39 -3.85 -2.88
C LEU A 155 -4.55 -2.86 -2.66
N THR A 156 -5.41 -2.70 -3.66
CA THR A 156 -6.68 -1.98 -3.52
C THR A 156 -7.69 -2.92 -2.87
N ILE A 157 -8.29 -2.48 -1.76
CA ILE A 157 -9.13 -3.31 -0.89
C ILE A 157 -10.35 -2.52 -0.44
N LEU A 158 -11.41 -3.26 -0.05
CA LEU A 158 -12.50 -2.67 0.73
C LEU A 158 -12.03 -2.38 2.15
N GLU A 159 -12.62 -1.40 2.81
CA GLU A 159 -12.29 -1.05 4.19
C GLU A 159 -12.54 -2.21 5.16
N SER A 160 -13.55 -3.04 4.87
CA SER A 160 -13.85 -4.26 5.61
C SER A 160 -12.66 -5.23 5.73
N GLN A 161 -11.69 -5.17 4.82
CA GLN A 161 -10.49 -6.02 4.84
C GLN A 161 -9.42 -5.51 5.83
N ILE A 162 -9.47 -4.24 6.24
CA ILE A 162 -8.45 -3.60 7.08
C ILE A 162 -8.30 -4.32 8.42
N ASN A 163 -9.40 -4.76 9.03
CA ASN A 163 -9.33 -5.41 10.34
C ASN A 163 -8.60 -6.76 10.30
N ALA A 164 -8.66 -7.49 9.18
CA ALA A 164 -7.90 -8.73 8.99
C ALA A 164 -6.40 -8.46 8.78
N ILE A 165 -6.06 -7.38 8.06
CA ILE A 165 -4.68 -6.89 7.93
C ILE A 165 -4.15 -6.47 9.30
N ALA A 166 -4.94 -5.71 10.06
CA ALA A 166 -4.57 -5.26 11.40
C ALA A 166 -4.33 -6.43 12.37
N ALA A 167 -5.10 -7.52 12.27
CA ALA A 167 -4.83 -8.72 13.07
C ALA A 167 -3.45 -9.33 12.78
N SER A 168 -3.01 -9.28 11.52
CA SER A 168 -1.67 -9.71 11.10
C SER A 168 -0.58 -8.76 11.62
N LEU A 169 -0.79 -7.45 11.45
CA LEU A 169 0.14 -6.42 11.92
C LEU A 169 0.28 -6.43 13.44
N LEU A 170 -0.82 -6.57 14.18
CA LEU A 170 -0.82 -6.67 15.64
C LEU A 170 0.09 -7.80 16.13
N LEU A 171 0.12 -8.93 15.41
CA LEU A 171 0.97 -10.07 15.76
C LEU A 171 2.46 -9.80 15.49
N VAL A 172 2.80 -9.17 14.36
CA VAL A 172 4.20 -8.90 13.99
C VAL A 172 4.77 -7.66 14.68
N GLN A 173 3.96 -6.90 15.43
CA GLN A 173 4.36 -5.75 16.26
C GLN A 173 5.24 -4.72 15.51
N PRO A 174 4.78 -4.16 14.39
CA PRO A 174 5.54 -3.14 13.67
C PRO A 174 5.57 -1.84 14.46
N LEU A 175 6.60 -1.03 14.22
CA LEU A 175 6.64 0.34 14.73
C LEU A 175 5.72 1.21 13.88
N ILE A 176 4.62 1.68 14.48
CA ILE A 176 3.72 2.68 13.89
C ILE A 176 4.33 4.05 14.16
N HIS A 177 4.63 4.81 13.10
CA HIS A 177 5.25 6.13 13.21
C HIS A 177 4.30 7.27 12.83
N TYR A 178 3.14 6.95 12.26
CA TYR A 178 2.07 7.91 12.00
C TYR A 178 0.72 7.20 11.96
N ASN A 179 -0.33 7.84 12.50
CA ASN A 179 -1.71 7.38 12.40
C ASN A 179 -2.67 8.57 12.56
N ASP A 180 -3.47 8.85 11.52
CA ASP A 180 -4.56 9.83 11.58
C ASP A 180 -5.94 9.24 11.24
N ILE A 181 -6.05 7.91 11.17
CA ILE A 181 -7.34 7.23 10.97
C ILE A 181 -8.22 7.46 12.22
N PRO A 182 -9.38 8.13 12.08
CA PRO A 182 -10.21 8.45 13.23
C PRO A 182 -11.00 7.22 13.68
N LYS A 183 -11.32 7.19 14.99
CA LYS A 183 -12.04 6.06 15.61
C LYS A 183 -13.43 5.80 15.03
N THR A 184 -14.01 6.79 14.35
CA THR A 184 -15.30 6.67 13.65
C THR A 184 -15.22 5.67 12.50
N GLU A 185 -14.13 5.67 11.73
CA GLU A 185 -13.91 4.71 10.63
C GLU A 185 -13.60 3.31 11.17
N THR A 186 -13.02 3.22 12.37
CA THR A 186 -12.52 1.96 12.94
C THR A 186 -13.43 1.38 14.01
N ALA A 187 -14.67 1.86 14.15
CA ALA A 187 -15.61 1.40 15.17
C ALA A 187 -15.84 -0.12 15.11
N GLY A 188 -15.91 -0.69 13.89
CA GLY A 188 -16.03 -2.13 13.65
C GLY A 188 -14.71 -2.91 13.57
N MET A 189 -13.57 -2.27 13.84
CA MET A 189 -12.23 -2.83 13.60
C MET A 189 -11.44 -3.07 14.91
N PRO A 190 -11.81 -4.07 15.73
CA PRO A 190 -11.20 -4.28 17.05
C PRO A 190 -9.69 -4.58 16.99
N TYR A 191 -9.18 -5.25 15.95
CA TYR A 191 -7.75 -5.49 15.82
C TYR A 191 -7.00 -4.22 15.41
N PHE A 192 -7.60 -3.39 14.56
CA PHE A 192 -7.04 -2.09 14.22
C PHE A 192 -6.93 -1.20 15.46
N ASN A 193 -8.00 -1.11 16.26
CA ASN A 193 -7.98 -0.31 17.49
C ASN A 193 -6.89 -0.80 18.47
N LYS A 194 -6.72 -2.12 18.62
CA LYS A 194 -5.62 -2.69 19.43
C LYS A 194 -4.25 -2.34 18.86
N LEU A 195 -4.09 -2.37 17.54
CA LEU A 195 -2.83 -2.03 16.86
C LEU A 195 -2.50 -0.54 17.06
N ALA A 196 -3.47 0.35 16.84
CA ALA A 196 -3.32 1.79 17.02
C ALA A 196 -3.03 2.17 18.47
N ASP A 197 -3.61 1.46 19.45
CA ASP A 197 -3.32 1.63 20.88
C ASP A 197 -1.96 1.02 21.30
N GLY A 198 -1.19 0.43 20.38
CA GLY A 198 0.11 -0.20 20.67
C GLY A 198 0.02 -1.47 21.52
N LYS A 199 -1.13 -2.15 21.54
CA LYS A 199 -1.29 -3.39 22.31
C LYS A 199 -0.49 -4.53 21.68
N ILE A 200 -0.02 -5.44 22.53
CA ILE A 200 0.82 -6.57 22.11
C ILE A 200 0.12 -7.88 22.46
N PRO A 201 -0.01 -8.84 21.52
CA PRO A 201 -0.43 -10.19 21.84
C PRO A 201 0.62 -10.88 22.74
N THR A 202 0.22 -11.24 23.96
CA THR A 202 1.09 -11.92 24.94
C THR A 202 0.85 -13.43 25.01
N LEU A 203 -0.26 -13.91 24.42
CA LEU A 203 -0.67 -15.30 24.46
C LEU A 203 -0.60 -15.95 23.06
N PRO A 204 -0.36 -17.27 22.98
CA PRO A 204 -0.39 -18.00 21.72
C PRO A 204 -1.80 -17.97 21.09
N PRO A 205 -1.91 -18.20 19.75
CA PRO A 205 -0.85 -18.64 18.84
C PRO A 205 0.09 -17.51 18.39
N PHE A 206 1.39 -17.83 18.29
CA PHE A 206 2.45 -16.88 17.87
C PHE A 206 2.66 -16.78 16.36
N THR A 207 1.81 -17.47 15.59
CA THR A 207 1.73 -17.43 14.14
C THR A 207 0.28 -17.28 13.73
N SER A 208 -0.01 -16.54 12.67
CA SER A 208 -1.37 -16.40 12.14
C SER A 208 -1.38 -16.50 10.62
N ARG A 209 -2.54 -16.88 10.10
CA ARG A 209 -2.88 -16.81 8.68
C ARG A 209 -4.18 -16.04 8.56
N GLN A 210 -4.14 -14.93 7.84
CA GLN A 210 -5.32 -14.18 7.45
C GLN A 210 -5.52 -14.30 5.95
N THR A 211 -6.75 -14.13 5.50
CA THR A 211 -7.09 -14.08 4.08
C THR A 211 -7.86 -12.81 3.82
N ILE A 212 -7.44 -12.05 2.81
CA ILE A 212 -8.16 -10.89 2.31
C ILE A 212 -8.42 -11.04 0.82
N ARG A 213 -9.28 -10.17 0.29
CA ARG A 213 -9.51 -10.03 -1.15
C ARG A 213 -9.29 -8.59 -1.59
N THR A 214 -8.78 -8.41 -2.80
CA THR A 214 -8.76 -7.10 -3.44
C THR A 214 -10.15 -6.69 -3.91
N GLN A 215 -10.33 -5.40 -4.22
CA GLN A 215 -11.63 -4.79 -4.49
C GLN A 215 -12.16 -5.02 -5.92
N SER A 216 -11.35 -5.54 -6.85
CA SER A 216 -11.74 -5.71 -8.27
C SER A 216 -13.15 -6.28 -8.43
N PRO A 217 -14.06 -5.56 -9.11
CA PRO A 217 -15.44 -6.02 -9.30
C PRO A 217 -15.57 -7.33 -10.09
N GLY A 218 -14.63 -7.60 -11.01
CA GLY A 218 -14.68 -8.76 -11.90
C GLY A 218 -13.74 -9.90 -11.49
N THR A 219 -12.51 -9.56 -11.11
CA THR A 219 -11.43 -10.53 -10.86
C THR A 219 -10.69 -10.23 -9.56
N PRO A 220 -11.38 -10.27 -8.40
CA PRO A 220 -10.73 -10.03 -7.11
C PRO A 220 -9.76 -11.15 -6.76
N ILE A 221 -8.50 -10.79 -6.51
CA ILE A 221 -7.47 -11.74 -6.11
C ILE A 221 -7.59 -12.07 -4.62
N THR A 222 -7.32 -13.32 -4.27
CA THR A 222 -7.25 -13.76 -2.87
C THR A 222 -5.81 -13.65 -2.40
N VAL A 223 -5.59 -12.95 -1.30
CA VAL A 223 -4.27 -12.75 -0.70
C VAL A 223 -4.23 -13.44 0.66
N HIS A 224 -3.25 -14.31 0.85
CA HIS A 224 -3.00 -14.96 2.12
C HIS A 224 -1.85 -14.27 2.85
N ILE A 225 -2.13 -13.78 4.05
CA ILE A 225 -1.16 -13.07 4.90
C ILE A 225 -0.68 -14.05 5.97
N TYR A 226 0.60 -14.38 5.94
CA TYR A 226 1.24 -15.23 6.94
C TYR A 226 2.06 -14.35 7.88
N SER A 227 1.80 -14.46 9.17
CA SER A 227 2.43 -13.62 10.17
C SER A 227 3.04 -14.45 11.29
N LYS A 228 4.12 -13.94 11.85
CA LYS A 228 4.87 -14.54 12.94
C LYS A 228 5.30 -13.46 13.91
N SER A 229 5.06 -13.66 15.20
CA SER A 229 5.59 -12.77 16.25
C SER A 229 7.07 -13.04 16.53
N GLU A 230 7.73 -12.08 17.16
CA GLU A 230 9.11 -12.21 17.69
C GLU A 230 9.27 -13.47 18.56
N SER A 231 8.29 -13.74 19.44
CA SER A 231 8.31 -14.87 20.37
C SER A 231 8.20 -16.25 19.71
N SER A 232 7.82 -16.31 18.43
CA SER A 232 7.71 -17.59 17.73
C SER A 232 9.09 -18.17 17.40
N LYS A 233 9.29 -19.43 17.77
CA LYS A 233 10.50 -20.20 17.44
C LYS A 233 10.47 -20.82 16.03
N TYR A 234 9.36 -20.69 15.31
CA TYR A 234 9.23 -21.28 13.98
C TYR A 234 9.94 -20.44 12.92
N GLU A 235 10.74 -21.10 12.08
CA GLU A 235 11.22 -20.50 10.85
C GLU A 235 10.03 -20.34 9.88
N ILE A 236 9.84 -19.13 9.34
CA ILE A 236 8.60 -18.76 8.63
C ILE A 236 8.47 -19.50 7.30
N TYR A 237 9.56 -19.70 6.56
CA TYR A 237 9.51 -20.31 5.24
C TYR A 237 9.22 -21.82 5.33
N LYS A 238 10.05 -22.58 6.01
CA LYS A 238 9.99 -24.05 6.09
C LYS A 238 8.87 -24.55 6.99
N LYS A 239 8.57 -23.86 8.10
CA LYS A 239 7.61 -24.36 9.10
C LYS A 239 6.23 -23.72 9.00
N VAL A 240 6.08 -22.54 8.39
CA VAL A 240 4.78 -21.88 8.20
C VAL A 240 4.37 -21.92 6.72
N ILE A 241 5.17 -21.38 5.81
CA ILE A 241 4.79 -21.19 4.40
C ILE A 241 4.78 -22.53 3.63
N VAL A 242 5.87 -23.30 3.62
CA VAL A 242 6.00 -24.56 2.87
C VAL A 242 4.97 -25.60 3.29
N LYS A 243 4.65 -25.68 4.59
CA LYS A 243 3.59 -26.58 5.10
C LYS A 243 2.22 -26.25 4.50
N VAL A 244 1.96 -24.98 4.25
CA VAL A 244 0.65 -24.51 3.77
C VAL A 244 0.58 -24.52 2.25
N LEU A 245 1.66 -24.14 1.57
CA LEU A 245 1.69 -24.12 0.10
C LEU A 245 1.79 -25.52 -0.54
N LYS A 246 2.07 -26.58 0.25
CA LYS A 246 2.25 -27.96 -0.23
C LYS A 246 3.24 -28.11 -1.41
N GLN A 247 4.07 -27.10 -1.66
CA GLN A 247 5.10 -27.11 -2.67
C GLN A 247 6.44 -27.33 -1.96
N THR A 248 7.09 -28.44 -2.27
CA THR A 248 8.48 -28.70 -1.87
C THR A 248 9.38 -27.64 -2.49
N SER A 249 9.92 -26.73 -1.67
CA SER A 249 11.06 -25.93 -2.09
C SER A 249 12.23 -26.88 -2.30
N LYS A 250 12.58 -27.14 -3.56
CA LYS A 250 13.86 -27.77 -3.89
C LYS A 250 14.93 -26.68 -3.68
N GLU A 251 15.72 -26.84 -2.63
CA GLU A 251 17.04 -26.20 -2.50
C GLU A 251 17.99 -26.79 -3.54
#